data_AF-A0A9P8I4A3-F1
#
_entry.id   AF-A0A9P8I4A3-F1
#
_cell.length_a   1.000
_cell.length_b   1.000
_cell.length_c   1.000
_cell.angle_alpha   90.00
_cell.angle_beta   90.00
_cell.angle_gamma   90.00
#
_symmetry.space_group_name_H-M   'P 1'
#
loop_
_entity.id
_entity.type
_entity.pdbx_description
1 polymer ?
#
loop_
_entity_poly.entity_id
_entity_poly.type
_entity_poly.pdbx_seq_one_letter_code
_entity_poly.pdbx_strand_id
1 'polypeptide(L)'
;MEFSVTMVRSPTGSIPVPTSQMLFSDVPHEDAWDPADLVEAFNALPRNRYVPTDKIPNKWHFSLHTIPTHGVVVFLVNPYCQFIHIEALPPYSRELRESSGISDSNQLMNLMIACSLMKAFVENFEDRSMPPVGRPWSWVTTNTGRASEVEAALKDLGVRKPSCKVSVADDKERVLAEQAWNRFQGASEWGDGSGVLGAPLLVGSLPSMAAAARLADAEPRRNSRCAIL
;
A
#
# COMPACT_ATOMS: atom_id res chain seq x y z
N MET A 1 26.73 -20.44 66.41
CA MET A 1 25.37 -20.35 66.96
C MET A 1 24.43 -20.32 65.78
N GLU A 2 23.69 -21.41 65.59
CA GLU A 2 22.74 -21.62 64.50
C GLU A 2 21.52 -20.72 64.67
N PHE A 3 21.04 -20.12 63.58
CA PHE A 3 19.73 -19.48 63.52
C PHE A 3 18.88 -20.18 62.47
N SER A 4 17.88 -20.90 62.94
CA SER A 4 16.82 -21.50 62.12
C SER A 4 15.97 -20.42 61.47
N VAL A 5 15.71 -20.55 60.17
CA VAL A 5 14.75 -19.76 59.43
C VAL A 5 13.45 -20.56 59.32
N THR A 6 12.38 -20.09 59.96
CA THR A 6 11.04 -20.66 59.81
C THR A 6 10.36 -20.01 58.61
N MET A 7 10.10 -20.78 57.56
CA MET A 7 9.26 -20.35 56.44
C MET A 7 7.79 -20.43 56.82
N VAL A 8 7.10 -19.29 56.77
CA VAL A 8 5.63 -19.22 56.78
C VAL A 8 5.16 -19.21 55.33
N ARG A 9 4.46 -20.27 54.90
CA ARG A 9 3.76 -20.34 53.61
C ARG A 9 2.38 -19.71 53.75
N SER A 10 2.11 -18.66 52.98
CA SER A 10 0.74 -18.17 52.75
C SER A 10 0.16 -18.83 51.48
N PRO A 11 -1.08 -19.35 51.51
CA PRO A 11 -1.70 -20.00 50.36
C PRO A 11 -2.80 -19.11 49.76
N THR A 12 -2.53 -18.49 48.61
CA THR A 12 -3.52 -18.19 47.55
C THR A 12 -2.81 -17.48 46.40
N GLY A 13 -2.41 -18.26 45.40
CA GLY A 13 -1.87 -17.75 44.15
C GLY A 13 -2.99 -17.23 43.26
N SER A 14 -3.28 -15.93 43.31
CA SER A 14 -3.87 -15.21 42.18
C SER A 14 -2.72 -14.64 41.37
N ILE A 15 -2.46 -15.21 40.19
CA ILE A 15 -1.51 -14.65 39.23
C ILE A 15 -2.11 -13.33 38.74
N PRO A 16 -1.46 -12.17 38.95
CA PRO A 16 -1.91 -10.94 38.34
C PRO A 16 -1.75 -11.09 36.82
N VAL A 17 -2.88 -11.14 36.10
CA VAL A 17 -2.87 -10.96 34.66
C VAL A 17 -2.46 -9.51 34.43
N PRO A 18 -1.34 -9.22 33.75
CA PRO A 18 -1.05 -7.85 33.36
C PRO A 18 -2.14 -7.42 32.39
N THR A 19 -3.03 -6.55 32.86
CA THR A 19 -3.91 -5.76 32.01
C THR A 19 -3.03 -4.81 31.23
N SER A 20 -2.37 -5.31 30.19
CA SER A 20 -1.82 -4.50 29.11
C SER A 20 -3.00 -4.01 28.28
N GLN A 21 -3.79 -3.11 28.85
CA GLN A 21 -4.39 -2.06 28.04
C GLN A 21 -3.24 -1.16 27.62
N MET A 22 -2.53 -1.57 26.57
CA MET A 22 -1.79 -0.61 25.78
C MET A 22 -2.83 0.33 25.19
N LEU A 23 -3.01 1.46 25.88
CA LEU A 23 -3.61 2.65 25.31
C LEU A 23 -2.78 3.02 24.08
N PHE A 24 -3.21 2.55 22.90
CA PHE A 24 -2.70 2.99 21.59
C PHE A 24 -3.08 4.47 21.29
N SER A 25 -3.42 5.25 22.32
CA SER A 25 -3.95 6.61 22.19
C SER A 25 -2.87 7.68 22.04
N ASP A 26 -1.64 7.39 22.48
CA ASP A 26 -0.60 8.42 22.68
C ASP A 26 0.64 8.22 21.82
N VAL A 27 0.57 7.42 20.75
CA VAL A 27 1.59 7.50 19.70
C VAL A 27 1.26 8.76 18.90
N PRO A 28 2.07 9.84 19.00
CA PRO A 28 1.84 11.01 18.18
C PRO A 28 1.82 10.55 16.73
N HIS A 29 0.73 10.90 16.03
CA HIS A 29 0.49 10.54 14.65
C HIS A 29 1.42 11.38 13.75
N GLU A 30 2.73 11.32 13.98
CA GLU A 30 3.76 12.16 13.34
C GLU A 30 3.84 11.95 11.82
N ASP A 31 3.22 10.88 11.31
CA ASP A 31 3.18 10.55 9.89
C ASP A 31 1.95 11.11 9.14
N ALA A 32 1.15 11.96 9.79
CA ALA A 32 0.03 12.63 9.13
C ALA A 32 0.56 13.78 8.25
N TRP A 33 0.90 13.45 7.00
CA TRP A 33 1.24 14.44 5.97
C TRP A 33 0.15 15.52 5.87
N ASP A 34 0.55 16.80 5.85
CA ASP A 34 -0.33 17.86 5.37
C ASP A 34 -0.65 17.57 3.89
N PRO A 35 -1.94 17.46 3.49
CA PRO A 35 -2.31 17.25 2.10
C PRO A 35 -1.66 18.25 1.14
N ALA A 36 -1.44 19.50 1.55
CA ALA A 36 -0.80 20.50 0.70
C ALA A 36 0.68 20.16 0.40
N ASP A 37 1.45 19.85 1.44
CA ASP A 37 2.86 19.46 1.33
C ASP A 37 3.00 18.17 0.51
N LEU A 38 2.10 17.21 0.72
CA LEU A 38 2.09 15.96 -0.01
C LEU A 38 1.83 16.17 -1.51
N VAL A 39 0.89 17.04 -1.86
CA VAL A 39 0.59 17.40 -3.25
C VAL A 39 1.76 18.11 -3.90
N GLU A 40 2.42 19.03 -3.20
CA GLU A 40 3.63 19.71 -3.68
C GLU A 40 4.74 18.70 -3.98
N ALA A 41 5.06 17.85 -3.01
CA ALA A 41 6.08 16.80 -3.16
C ALA A 41 5.75 15.84 -4.32
N PHE A 42 4.51 15.37 -4.41
CA PHE A 42 4.07 14.48 -5.48
C PHE A 42 4.15 15.15 -6.86
N ASN A 43 3.74 16.42 -6.95
CA ASN A 43 3.82 17.21 -8.17
C ASN A 43 5.27 17.55 -8.56
N ALA A 44 6.24 17.50 -7.65
CA ALA A 44 7.66 17.69 -7.93
C ALA A 44 8.32 16.44 -8.55
N LEU A 45 7.77 15.24 -8.33
CA LEU A 45 8.32 14.00 -8.88
C LEU A 45 8.42 14.02 -10.42
N PRO A 46 9.46 13.40 -11.02
CA PRO A 46 9.53 13.23 -12.46
C PRO A 46 8.35 12.36 -12.95
N ARG A 47 7.85 12.61 -14.17
CA ARG A 47 6.78 11.81 -14.77
C ARG A 47 7.29 11.07 -15.98
N ASN A 48 7.70 9.84 -15.75
CA ASN A 48 8.21 8.97 -16.79
C ASN A 48 7.09 8.07 -17.31
N ARG A 49 7.05 7.84 -18.63
CA ARG A 49 6.08 6.94 -19.26
C ARG A 49 6.33 5.48 -18.87
N TYR A 50 7.59 5.16 -18.56
CA TYR A 50 8.05 3.85 -18.14
C TYR A 50 8.67 3.96 -16.75
N VAL A 51 8.65 2.87 -16.01
CA VAL A 51 9.44 2.73 -14.78
C VAL A 51 10.94 2.69 -15.13
N PRO A 52 11.87 2.81 -14.16
CA PRO A 52 13.31 2.99 -14.43
C PRO A 52 14.02 1.92 -15.29
N THR A 53 13.35 0.81 -15.60
CA THR A 53 13.84 -0.21 -16.55
C THR A 53 13.55 0.12 -18.02
N ASP A 54 12.85 1.23 -18.30
CA ASP A 54 12.43 1.75 -19.60
C ASP A 54 11.57 0.83 -20.50
N LYS A 55 11.27 -0.39 -20.05
CA LYS A 55 10.48 -1.38 -20.80
C LYS A 55 9.05 -1.53 -20.31
N ILE A 56 8.79 -1.13 -19.06
CA ILE A 56 7.55 -1.46 -18.36
C ILE A 56 6.76 -0.18 -18.15
N PRO A 57 5.49 -0.11 -18.60
CA PRO A 57 4.66 1.08 -18.43
C PRO A 57 4.58 1.50 -16.96
N ASN A 58 4.71 2.81 -16.69
CA ASN A 58 4.48 3.39 -15.36
C ASN A 58 2.98 3.53 -15.09
N LYS A 59 2.26 2.40 -15.18
CA LYS A 59 0.82 2.28 -15.01
C LYS A 59 0.54 1.39 -13.81
N TRP A 60 -0.28 1.89 -12.89
CA TRP A 60 -0.47 1.27 -11.59
C TRP A 60 -1.94 0.96 -11.37
N HIS A 61 -2.23 -0.27 -10.97
CA HIS A 61 -3.53 -0.68 -10.48
C HIS A 61 -3.61 -0.47 -8.98
N PHE A 62 -4.75 0.02 -8.49
CA PHE A 62 -5.05 0.04 -7.07
C PHE A 62 -6.40 -0.59 -6.73
N SER A 63 -6.45 -1.25 -5.58
CA SER A 63 -7.65 -1.82 -4.97
C SER A 63 -7.65 -1.62 -3.46
N LEU A 64 -8.82 -1.75 -2.84
CA LEU A 64 -8.94 -1.72 -1.38
C LEU A 64 -9.17 -3.13 -0.87
N HIS A 65 -8.48 -3.47 0.21
CA HIS A 65 -8.64 -4.73 0.89
C HIS A 65 -8.69 -4.51 2.39
N THR A 66 -9.40 -5.38 3.10
CA THR A 66 -9.41 -5.37 4.57
C THR A 66 -8.49 -6.48 5.06
N ILE A 67 -7.51 -6.11 5.88
CA ILE A 67 -6.61 -7.04 6.55
C ILE A 67 -6.98 -7.05 8.05
N PRO A 68 -7.24 -8.23 8.66
CA PRO A 68 -7.77 -8.32 10.03
C PRO A 68 -7.00 -7.52 11.11
N THR A 69 -5.70 -7.31 10.94
CA THR A 69 -4.83 -6.60 11.89
C THR A 69 -4.53 -5.14 11.52
N HIS A 70 -4.71 -4.76 10.25
CA HIS A 70 -4.30 -3.45 9.73
C HIS A 70 -5.48 -2.60 9.23
N GLY A 71 -6.70 -3.14 9.28
CA GLY A 71 -7.89 -2.45 8.79
C GLY A 71 -7.92 -2.39 7.26
N VAL A 72 -8.36 -1.27 6.71
CA VAL A 72 -8.46 -1.08 5.26
C VAL A 72 -7.11 -0.61 4.72
N VAL A 73 -6.62 -1.28 3.69
CA VAL A 73 -5.37 -0.95 3.00
C VAL A 73 -5.63 -0.65 1.53
N VAL A 74 -4.80 0.22 0.96
CA VAL A 74 -4.67 0.39 -0.48
C VAL A 74 -3.60 -0.56 -0.97
N PHE A 75 -4.00 -1.53 -1.79
CA PHE A 75 -3.08 -2.41 -2.50
C PHE A 75 -2.74 -1.75 -3.84
N LEU A 76 -1.46 -1.47 -4.07
CA LEU A 76 -0.93 -0.96 -5.32
C LEU A 76 -0.13 -2.04 -6.02
N VAL A 77 -0.35 -2.21 -7.31
CA VAL A 77 0.45 -3.12 -8.13
C VAL A 77 0.71 -2.54 -9.51
N ASN A 78 1.93 -2.68 -10.01
CA ASN A 78 2.17 -2.52 -11.44
C ASN A 78 1.91 -3.86 -12.12
N PRO A 79 0.80 -4.01 -12.89
CA PRO A 79 0.38 -5.33 -13.40
C PRO A 79 1.41 -5.96 -14.34
N TYR A 80 2.28 -5.17 -14.95
CA TYR A 80 3.25 -5.61 -15.96
C TYR A 80 4.57 -6.11 -15.38
N CYS A 81 4.97 -5.64 -14.19
CA CYS A 81 6.15 -6.16 -13.48
C CYS A 81 5.84 -6.88 -12.17
N GLN A 82 4.58 -6.90 -11.75
CA GLN A 82 4.13 -7.54 -10.52
C GLN A 82 4.81 -6.97 -9.26
N PHE A 83 5.28 -5.72 -9.33
CA PHE A 83 5.74 -4.98 -8.16
C PHE A 83 4.52 -4.57 -7.34
N ILE A 84 4.52 -4.88 -6.04
CA ILE A 84 3.41 -4.69 -5.11
C ILE A 84 3.85 -3.72 -4.01
N HIS A 85 2.97 -2.79 -3.65
CA HIS A 85 3.05 -1.96 -2.45
C HIS A 85 1.71 -2.01 -1.71
N ILE A 86 1.74 -1.85 -0.39
CA ILE A 86 0.55 -1.77 0.44
C ILE A 86 0.68 -0.56 1.35
N GLU A 87 -0.33 0.30 1.30
CA GLU A 87 -0.44 1.46 2.17
C GLU A 87 -1.63 1.27 3.10
N ALA A 88 -1.42 1.29 4.42
CA ALA A 88 -2.54 1.29 5.36
C ALA A 88 -3.26 2.63 5.27
N LEU A 89 -4.60 2.61 5.16
CA LEU A 89 -5.35 3.85 5.30
C LEU A 89 -5.27 4.31 6.75
N PRO A 90 -5.09 5.62 7.00
CA PRO A 90 -5.16 6.13 8.37
C PRO A 90 -6.49 5.72 8.99
N PRO A 91 -6.54 5.48 10.31
CA PRO A 91 -7.80 5.19 10.97
C PRO A 91 -8.78 6.32 10.68
N TYR A 92 -10.04 5.96 10.42
CA TYR A 92 -11.10 6.94 10.22
C TYR A 92 -11.33 7.67 11.55
N SER A 93 -10.57 8.74 11.78
CA SER A 93 -10.61 9.48 13.02
C SER A 93 -11.69 10.56 12.94
N ARG A 94 -12.29 10.84 14.09
CA ARG A 94 -13.27 11.91 14.21
C ARG A 94 -12.62 13.26 13.89
N GLU A 95 -11.36 13.45 14.28
CA GLU A 95 -10.62 14.68 14.01
C GLU A 95 -10.42 14.91 12.51
N LEU A 96 -10.09 13.87 11.73
CA LEU A 96 -9.92 14.00 10.28
C LEU A 96 -11.23 14.42 9.58
N ARG A 97 -12.35 13.89 10.06
CA ARG A 97 -13.68 14.27 9.56
C ARG A 97 -14.03 15.71 9.93
N GLU A 98 -13.75 16.11 11.16
CA GLU A 98 -14.04 17.47 11.64
C GLU A 98 -13.13 18.51 10.99
N SER A 99 -11.84 18.21 10.80
CA SER A 99 -10.87 19.13 10.19
C SER A 99 -11.06 19.29 8.68
N SER A 100 -11.44 18.22 7.98
CA SER A 100 -11.71 18.28 6.53
C SER A 100 -13.01 18.99 6.18
N GLY A 101 -13.96 19.09 7.11
CA GLY A 101 -15.31 19.60 6.84
C GLY A 101 -16.14 18.68 5.94
N ILE A 102 -15.68 17.46 5.66
CA ILE A 102 -16.35 16.51 4.79
C ILE A 102 -17.35 15.67 5.60
N SER A 103 -18.63 15.85 5.31
CA SER A 103 -19.70 15.12 5.99
C SER A 103 -19.95 13.71 5.41
N ASP A 104 -19.68 13.53 4.11
CA ASP A 104 -19.84 12.28 3.38
C ASP A 104 -18.65 11.34 3.59
N SER A 105 -18.90 10.18 4.19
CA SER A 105 -17.88 9.15 4.44
C SER A 105 -17.22 8.63 3.17
N ASN A 106 -17.94 8.57 2.05
CA ASN A 106 -17.38 8.11 0.77
C ASN A 106 -16.40 9.14 0.22
N GLN A 107 -16.76 10.43 0.27
CA GLN A 107 -15.88 11.50 -0.14
C GLN A 107 -14.60 11.53 0.71
N LEU A 108 -14.73 11.36 2.04
CA LEU A 108 -13.57 11.29 2.93
C LEU A 108 -12.71 10.05 2.65
N MET A 109 -13.32 8.89 2.41
CA MET A 109 -12.60 7.68 2.01
C MET A 109 -11.80 7.89 0.71
N ASN A 110 -12.42 8.48 -0.31
CA ASN A 110 -11.73 8.75 -1.58
C ASN A 110 -10.58 9.75 -1.43
N LEU A 111 -10.73 10.75 -0.54
CA LEU A 111 -9.65 11.65 -0.15
C LEU A 111 -8.49 10.88 0.48
N MET A 112 -8.76 10.00 1.44
CA MET A 112 -7.75 9.18 2.10
C MET A 112 -7.02 8.27 1.11
N ILE A 113 -7.74 7.67 0.15
CA ILE A 113 -7.15 6.88 -0.93
C ILE A 113 -6.24 7.75 -1.78
N ALA A 114 -6.68 8.94 -2.20
CA ALA A 114 -5.88 9.85 -3.02
C ALA A 114 -4.58 10.25 -2.31
N CYS A 115 -4.64 10.59 -1.02
CA CYS A 115 -3.45 10.88 -0.22
C CYS A 115 -2.52 9.65 -0.13
N SER A 116 -3.06 8.48 0.18
CA SER A 116 -2.28 7.24 0.29
C SER A 116 -1.59 6.85 -1.01
N LEU A 117 -2.27 7.04 -2.15
CA LEU A 117 -1.69 6.85 -3.48
C LEU A 117 -0.52 7.80 -3.72
N MET A 118 -0.62 9.08 -3.35
CA MET A 118 0.49 10.02 -3.52
C MET A 118 1.67 9.70 -2.60
N LYS A 119 1.37 9.42 -1.32
CA LYS A 119 2.34 9.10 -0.27
C LYS A 119 3.25 7.94 -0.70
N ALA A 120 2.67 6.85 -1.21
CA ALA A 120 3.42 5.70 -1.69
C ALA A 120 4.51 6.06 -2.72
N PHE A 121 4.31 7.06 -3.58
CA PHE A 121 5.32 7.49 -4.56
C PHE A 121 6.29 8.54 -4.03
N VAL A 122 5.82 9.44 -3.15
CA VAL A 122 6.68 10.43 -2.50
C VAL A 122 7.71 9.74 -1.60
N GLU A 123 7.30 8.71 -0.89
CA GLU A 123 8.16 7.92 0.00
C GLU A 123 8.89 6.77 -0.74
N ASN A 124 8.73 6.68 -2.06
CA ASN A 124 9.33 5.66 -2.90
C ASN A 124 9.07 4.23 -2.40
N PHE A 125 7.84 3.95 -2.00
CA PHE A 125 7.39 2.66 -1.47
C PHE A 125 8.21 2.18 -0.26
N GLU A 126 8.70 3.14 0.54
CA GLU A 126 9.61 2.91 1.68
C GLU A 126 10.94 2.24 1.31
N ASP A 127 11.20 1.98 0.03
CA ASP A 127 12.40 1.31 -0.46
C ASP A 127 13.37 2.31 -1.06
N ARG A 128 14.29 2.79 -0.22
CA ARG A 128 15.36 3.70 -0.64
C ARG A 128 16.39 3.07 -1.58
N SER A 129 16.39 1.74 -1.73
CA SER A 129 17.32 1.03 -2.63
C SER A 129 16.85 1.02 -4.08
N MET A 130 15.54 1.21 -4.32
CA MET A 130 14.99 1.29 -5.65
C MET A 130 15.19 2.68 -6.26
N PRO A 131 15.56 2.76 -7.56
CA PRO A 131 15.51 4.03 -8.27
C PRO A 131 14.09 4.61 -8.22
N PRO A 132 13.95 5.94 -8.03
CA PRO A 132 12.65 6.55 -7.92
C PRO A 132 11.84 6.33 -9.19
N VAL A 133 10.67 5.71 -9.06
CA VAL A 133 9.76 5.46 -10.19
C VAL A 133 9.19 6.78 -10.74
N GLY A 134 9.16 7.82 -9.91
CA GLY A 134 8.49 9.08 -10.20
C GLY A 134 6.96 8.93 -10.16
N ARG A 135 6.24 10.03 -10.41
CA ARG A 135 4.77 9.99 -10.37
C ARG A 135 4.21 9.13 -11.51
N PRO A 136 3.12 8.35 -11.28
CA PRO A 136 2.53 7.50 -12.29
C PRO A 136 2.17 8.22 -13.59
N TRP A 137 2.30 7.47 -14.67
CA TRP A 137 1.76 7.90 -15.95
C TRP A 137 0.24 7.84 -15.94
N SER A 138 -0.34 6.77 -15.38
CA SER A 138 -1.78 6.57 -15.22
C SER A 138 -2.09 5.61 -14.09
N TRP A 139 -3.24 5.82 -13.45
CA TRP A 139 -3.82 4.91 -12.47
C TRP A 139 -4.96 4.11 -13.09
N VAL A 140 -5.14 2.88 -12.61
CA VAL A 140 -6.31 2.07 -12.91
C VAL A 140 -6.90 1.44 -11.67
N THR A 141 -8.19 1.19 -11.71
CA THR A 141 -8.88 0.37 -10.71
C THR A 141 -10.01 -0.40 -11.37
N THR A 142 -10.45 -1.49 -10.77
CA THR A 142 -11.56 -2.30 -11.30
C THR A 142 -12.93 -1.68 -10.99
N ASN A 143 -13.01 -0.80 -9.98
CA ASN A 143 -14.25 -0.16 -9.58
C ASN A 143 -14.47 1.16 -10.34
N THR A 144 -15.48 1.19 -11.21
CA THR A 144 -15.81 2.34 -12.07
C THR A 144 -16.16 3.60 -11.28
N GLY A 145 -16.98 3.48 -10.23
CA GLY A 145 -17.36 4.62 -9.37
C GLY A 145 -16.16 5.20 -8.63
N ARG A 146 -15.34 4.32 -8.04
CA ARG A 146 -14.12 4.70 -7.34
C ARG A 146 -13.11 5.37 -8.27
N ALA A 147 -13.01 4.95 -9.53
CA ALA A 147 -12.14 5.60 -10.49
C ALA A 147 -12.49 7.09 -10.64
N SER A 148 -13.77 7.41 -10.88
CA SER A 148 -14.22 8.80 -11.01
C SER A 148 -14.07 9.61 -9.73
N GLU A 149 -14.38 9.02 -8.57
CA GLU A 149 -14.35 9.73 -7.29
C GLU A 149 -12.93 10.01 -6.80
N VAL A 150 -12.01 9.04 -6.94
CA VAL A 150 -10.59 9.24 -6.62
C VAL A 150 -9.95 10.23 -7.60
N GLU A 151 -10.32 10.19 -8.88
CA GLU A 151 -9.87 11.21 -9.85
C GLU A 151 -10.35 12.61 -9.45
N ALA A 152 -11.59 12.76 -8.97
CA ALA A 152 -12.11 14.03 -8.47
C ALA A 152 -11.32 14.48 -7.23
N ALA A 153 -11.11 13.60 -6.25
CA ALA A 153 -10.34 13.90 -5.05
C ALA A 153 -8.89 14.35 -5.38
N LEU A 154 -8.20 13.68 -6.31
CA LEU A 154 -6.86 14.08 -6.76
C LEU A 154 -6.88 15.49 -7.41
N LYS A 155 -7.91 15.82 -8.18
CA LYS A 155 -8.05 17.15 -8.79
C LYS A 155 -8.31 18.22 -7.73
N ASP A 156 -9.20 17.94 -6.78
CA ASP A 156 -9.57 18.88 -5.71
C ASP A 156 -8.37 19.17 -4.79
N LEU A 157 -7.52 18.18 -4.57
CA LEU A 157 -6.24 18.33 -3.87
C LEU A 157 -5.19 19.18 -4.63
N GLY A 158 -5.38 19.45 -5.93
CA GLY A 158 -4.43 20.23 -6.73
C GLY A 158 -3.34 19.39 -7.42
N VAL A 159 -3.54 18.08 -7.57
CA VAL A 159 -2.63 17.25 -8.37
C VAL A 159 -2.67 17.73 -9.84
N ARG A 160 -1.52 17.70 -10.52
CA ARG A 160 -1.45 18.12 -11.92
C ARG A 160 -2.32 17.22 -12.80
N LYS A 161 -3.16 17.83 -13.65
CA LYS A 161 -4.10 17.17 -14.59
C LYS A 161 -3.63 15.85 -15.21
N PRO A 162 -2.42 15.74 -15.78
CA PRO A 162 -2.04 14.49 -16.42
C PRO A 162 -1.78 13.32 -15.46
N SER A 163 -1.56 13.58 -14.17
CA SER A 163 -1.37 12.57 -13.11
C SER A 163 -2.64 12.29 -12.30
N CYS A 164 -3.69 13.10 -12.45
CA CYS A 164 -4.99 12.86 -11.81
C CYS A 164 -5.80 11.76 -12.49
N LYS A 165 -5.47 11.37 -13.73
CA LYS A 165 -6.33 10.50 -14.52
C LYS A 165 -6.38 9.10 -13.92
N VAL A 166 -7.57 8.68 -13.51
CA VAL A 166 -7.85 7.32 -13.04
C VAL A 166 -8.81 6.65 -14.01
N SER A 167 -8.34 5.57 -14.62
CA SER A 167 -9.14 4.79 -15.59
C SER A 167 -9.65 3.48 -15.00
N VAL A 168 -10.61 2.87 -15.68
CA VAL A 168 -11.02 1.50 -15.36
C VAL A 168 -9.99 0.54 -15.93
N ALA A 169 -9.58 -0.45 -15.13
CA ALA A 169 -8.67 -1.50 -15.56
C ALA A 169 -9.29 -2.34 -16.67
N ASP A 170 -8.51 -2.71 -17.68
CA ASP A 170 -8.95 -3.70 -18.65
C ASP A 170 -8.96 -5.12 -18.06
N ASP A 171 -9.50 -6.10 -18.81
CA ASP A 171 -9.60 -7.48 -18.34
C ASP A 171 -8.24 -8.09 -18.00
N LYS A 172 -7.20 -7.78 -18.78
CA LYS A 172 -5.85 -8.30 -18.54
C LYS A 172 -5.29 -7.71 -17.25
N GLU A 173 -5.42 -6.41 -17.05
CA GLU A 173 -4.95 -5.70 -15.86
C GLU A 173 -5.67 -6.16 -14.60
N ARG A 174 -6.98 -6.38 -14.69
CA ARG A 174 -7.79 -6.94 -13.61
C ARG A 174 -7.30 -8.33 -13.20
N VAL A 175 -7.12 -9.24 -14.16
CA VAL A 175 -6.64 -10.61 -13.89
C VAL A 175 -5.25 -10.59 -13.26
N LEU A 176 -4.34 -9.75 -13.77
CA LEU A 176 -2.98 -9.65 -13.24
C LEU A 176 -2.94 -9.06 -11.83
N ALA A 177 -3.78 -8.07 -11.53
CA ALA A 177 -3.88 -7.49 -10.20
C ALA A 177 -4.49 -8.47 -9.18
N GLU A 178 -5.51 -9.22 -9.58
CA GLU A 178 -6.13 -10.26 -8.76
C GLU A 178 -5.15 -11.41 -8.46
N GLN A 179 -4.39 -11.86 -9.47
CA GLN A 179 -3.33 -12.85 -9.26
C GLN A 179 -2.25 -12.35 -8.30
N ALA A 180 -1.87 -11.08 -8.39
CA ALA A 180 -0.90 -10.47 -7.49
C ALA A 180 -1.43 -10.44 -6.04
N TRP A 181 -2.69 -10.05 -5.85
CA TRP A 181 -3.35 -10.07 -4.54
C TRP A 181 -3.43 -11.48 -3.96
N ASN A 182 -3.89 -12.47 -4.74
CA ASN A 182 -3.99 -13.86 -4.28
C ASN A 182 -2.62 -14.44 -3.89
N ARG A 183 -1.56 -14.09 -4.63
CA ARG A 183 -0.19 -14.46 -4.29
C ARG A 183 0.26 -13.80 -2.98
N PHE A 184 -0.05 -12.52 -2.79
CA PHE A 184 0.26 -11.79 -1.56
C PHE A 184 -0.42 -12.44 -0.34
N GLN A 185 -1.73 -12.74 -0.44
CA GLN A 185 -2.46 -13.44 0.63
C GLN A 185 -1.87 -14.82 0.90
N GLY A 186 -1.64 -15.61 -0.15
CA GLY A 186 -1.03 -16.92 -0.03
C GLY A 186 0.31 -16.86 0.69
N ALA A 187 1.19 -15.91 0.36
CA ALA A 187 2.48 -15.74 1.03
C ALA A 187 2.35 -15.34 2.50
N SER A 188 1.33 -14.55 2.85
CA SER A 188 1.09 -14.11 4.24
C SER A 188 0.67 -15.25 5.18
N GLU A 189 0.01 -16.29 4.65
CA GLU A 189 -0.47 -17.44 5.45
C GLU A 189 0.66 -18.41 5.83
N TRP A 190 1.80 -18.41 5.13
CA TRP A 190 2.95 -19.27 5.47
C TRP A 190 3.83 -18.73 6.62
N GLY A 191 3.45 -17.60 7.25
CA GLY A 191 4.19 -16.96 8.33
C GLY A 191 3.91 -17.49 9.74
N ASP A 192 2.96 -18.40 9.92
CA ASP A 192 2.60 -18.92 11.25
C ASP A 192 3.58 -20.00 11.72
N GLY A 193 4.58 -19.57 12.49
CA GLY A 193 5.43 -20.48 13.26
C GLY A 193 6.34 -19.86 14.32
N SER A 194 6.67 -18.57 14.25
CA SER A 194 7.43 -17.92 15.34
C SER A 194 7.24 -16.41 15.33
N GLY A 195 6.45 -15.92 16.29
CA GLY A 195 6.17 -14.50 16.44
C GLY A 195 7.41 -13.67 16.77
N VAL A 196 7.81 -12.82 15.82
CA VAL A 196 8.41 -11.52 16.07
C VAL A 196 7.91 -10.57 14.98
N LEU A 197 6.71 -10.03 15.16
CA LEU A 197 6.17 -8.93 14.35
C LEU A 197 6.78 -7.61 14.86
N GLY A 198 8.04 -7.40 14.49
CA GLY A 198 8.77 -6.13 14.68
C GLY A 198 9.61 -5.75 13.46
N ALA A 199 9.56 -6.54 12.38
CA ALA A 199 10.08 -6.11 11.09
C ALA A 199 8.97 -5.31 10.38
N PRO A 200 9.28 -4.17 9.75
CA PRO A 200 8.36 -3.60 8.77
C PRO A 200 7.94 -4.71 7.81
N LEU A 201 6.70 -4.67 7.31
CA LEU A 201 6.21 -5.55 6.27
C LEU A 201 6.96 -5.24 4.94
N LEU A 202 8.29 -5.35 4.96
CA LEU A 202 9.10 -5.63 3.80
C LEU A 202 8.71 -7.04 3.39
N VAL A 203 7.64 -7.10 2.60
CA VAL A 203 7.27 -8.22 1.75
C VAL A 203 8.57 -8.80 1.23
N GLY A 204 8.90 -10.02 1.67
CA GLY A 204 10.15 -10.69 1.31
C GLY A 204 10.37 -10.54 -0.18
N SER A 205 11.49 -9.92 -0.54
CA SER A 205 11.85 -9.45 -1.88
C SER A 205 11.11 -10.19 -2.99
N LEU A 206 9.99 -9.61 -3.44
CA LEU A 206 9.53 -9.84 -4.80
C LEU A 206 10.73 -9.53 -5.73
N PRO A 207 10.85 -10.19 -6.89
CA PRO A 207 11.97 -9.94 -7.79
C PRO A 207 12.09 -8.43 -7.97
N SER A 208 13.26 -7.88 -7.62
CA SER A 208 13.65 -6.50 -7.91
C SER A 208 13.12 -6.11 -9.29
N MET A 209 12.73 -4.86 -9.52
CA MET A 209 12.29 -4.42 -10.85
C MET A 209 13.24 -4.87 -11.98
N ALA A 210 14.54 -5.00 -11.68
CA ALA A 210 15.55 -5.57 -12.58
C ALA A 210 15.31 -7.05 -12.93
N ALA A 211 14.88 -7.88 -11.98
CA ALA A 211 14.50 -9.28 -12.20
C ALA A 211 13.14 -9.42 -12.90
N ALA A 212 12.17 -8.52 -12.64
CA ALA A 212 10.91 -8.49 -13.38
C ALA A 212 11.10 -8.12 -14.87
N ALA A 213 12.02 -7.19 -15.17
CA ALA A 213 12.35 -6.85 -16.56
C ALA A 213 12.95 -8.02 -17.35
N ARG A 214 13.66 -8.95 -16.69
CA ARG A 214 14.20 -10.16 -17.32
C ARG A 214 13.13 -11.20 -17.65
N LEU A 215 12.05 -11.26 -16.87
CA LEU A 215 10.90 -12.14 -17.14
C LEU A 215 10.07 -11.65 -18.34
N ALA A 216 9.97 -10.33 -18.54
CA ALA A 216 9.29 -9.76 -19.70
C ALA A 216 10.02 -10.04 -21.04
N ASP A 217 11.34 -10.19 -21.03
CA ASP A 217 12.12 -10.55 -22.22
C ASP A 217 12.03 -12.06 -22.57
N ALA A 218 11.40 -12.89 -21.71
CA ALA A 218 11.30 -14.34 -21.89
C ALA A 218 10.01 -14.80 -22.61
N GLU A 219 9.20 -13.90 -23.16
CA GLU A 219 8.07 -14.31 -24.02
C GLU A 219 8.60 -15.02 -25.29
N PRO A 220 8.06 -16.22 -25.61
CA PRO A 220 8.45 -16.92 -26.83
C PRO A 220 8.00 -16.06 -28.02
N ARG A 221 8.96 -15.70 -28.88
CA ARG A 221 8.71 -15.08 -30.19
C ARG A 221 7.67 -15.91 -30.94
N ARG A 222 6.39 -15.52 -30.86
CA ARG A 222 5.34 -16.08 -31.72
C ARG A 222 5.65 -15.60 -33.14
N ASN A 223 6.19 -16.52 -33.94
CA ASN A 223 6.34 -16.40 -35.38
C ASN A 223 4.95 -16.28 -36.01
N SER A 224 4.43 -15.05 -36.10
CA SER A 224 3.27 -14.74 -36.93
C SER A 224 3.73 -14.57 -38.37
N ARG A 225 3.87 -15.69 -39.09
CA ARG A 225 3.81 -15.66 -40.56
C ARG A 225 2.37 -15.39 -40.97
N CYS A 226 2.07 -14.14 -41.30
CA CYS A 226 0.91 -13.80 -42.12
C CYS A 226 1.19 -14.32 -43.54
N ALA A 227 0.49 -15.37 -43.95
CA ALA A 227 0.35 -15.71 -45.37
C ALA A 227 -0.72 -14.78 -45.96
N ILE A 228 -0.33 -14.05 -47.00
CA ILE A 228 -1.24 -13.31 -47.87
C ILE A 228 -1.71 -14.31 -48.92
N LEU A 229 -3.02 -14.59 -48.94
CA LEU A 229 -3.79 -14.99 -50.13
C LEU A 229 -5.15 -14.31 -50.06
#